data_AF-A0A947G843-F1
#
_entry.id   AF-A0A947G843-F1
#
_cell.length_a   1.000
_cell.length_b   1.000
_cell.length_c   1.000
_cell.angle_alpha   90.00
_cell.angle_beta   90.00
_cell.angle_gamma   90.00
#
_symmetry.space_group_name_H-M   'P 1'
#
loop_
_entity.id
_entity.type
_entity.pdbx_description
1 polymer ?
#
loop_
_entity_poly.entity_id
_entity_poly.type
_entity_poly.pdbx_seq_one_letter_code
_entity_poly.pdbx_strand_id
1 'polypeptide(L)'
;MSNRAFIAAAVLVASVGCSQGNLGLEAEGRYHARSTFETGRGIPEREAPELSKFIALGTQPDRVEEWLLDRLGERLGEPYQSLLNGLRDGYDVDNELRTYLSLVAPGYRDTLVRLAREMGDVTSTINLRSELVLEADGFGRTGIVSHEITGVWFELVPETVYVDFGEMGSVDPIVAASDFEVGDKVGSGERMIYFGDQRVRLPYGRVLSYVMNEVLVERRDPFADSLSELLGTTVPCNDIGDLLTTLLEAGTPELYGTACAAAFGELGDAVLPDRLGTMTTSLTFEGEAVMVDSLDQNDLGDGLKNGQWEGTLGYPSTAVTLRRPGQVFSADRSTARRDNEDETR
;
A
#
# COMPACT_ATOMS: atom_id res chain seq x y z
N MET A 1 18.21 -53.97 -60.84
CA MET A 1 18.82 -52.64 -60.65
C MET A 1 18.80 -52.34 -59.16
N SER A 2 19.93 -51.90 -58.63
CA SER A 2 20.35 -52.03 -57.23
C SER A 2 19.65 -51.05 -56.29
N ASN A 3 18.95 -51.58 -55.27
CA ASN A 3 18.50 -50.85 -54.09
C ASN A 3 19.66 -50.81 -53.07
N ARG A 4 20.13 -49.61 -52.71
CA ARG A 4 21.04 -49.40 -51.58
C ARG A 4 20.35 -48.52 -50.54
N ALA A 5 19.85 -49.18 -49.50
CA ALA A 5 19.42 -48.55 -48.26
C ALA A 5 20.67 -48.13 -47.47
N PHE A 6 20.75 -46.86 -47.08
CA PHE A 6 21.69 -46.38 -46.09
C PHE A 6 21.07 -46.58 -44.71
N ILE A 7 21.62 -47.53 -43.94
CA ILE A 7 21.37 -47.69 -42.52
C ILE A 7 22.42 -46.82 -41.80
N ALA A 8 22.00 -45.68 -41.27
CA ALA A 8 22.81 -44.92 -40.33
C ALA A 8 22.63 -45.54 -38.94
N ALA A 9 23.65 -46.24 -38.46
CA ALA A 9 23.72 -46.71 -37.10
C ALA A 9 24.02 -45.52 -36.18
N ALA A 10 23.01 -45.03 -35.46
CA ALA A 10 23.22 -44.13 -34.33
C ALA A 10 23.80 -44.95 -33.18
N VAL A 11 25.08 -44.72 -32.89
CA VAL A 11 25.72 -45.23 -31.67
C VAL A 11 25.17 -44.42 -30.50
N LEU A 12 24.25 -45.01 -29.76
CA LEU A 12 23.83 -44.53 -28.44
C LEU A 12 25.03 -44.75 -27.49
N VAL A 13 25.86 -43.72 -27.31
CA VAL A 13 26.74 -43.66 -26.15
C VAL A 13 25.86 -43.24 -24.98
N ALA A 14 25.33 -44.22 -24.26
CA ALA A 14 24.80 -44.00 -22.93
C ALA A 14 25.98 -43.66 -22.02
N SER A 15 26.35 -42.38 -21.97
CA SER A 15 27.10 -41.87 -20.83
C SER A 15 26.18 -41.97 -19.63
N VAL A 16 26.32 -43.05 -18.85
CA VAL A 16 25.94 -43.05 -17.44
C VAL A 16 26.89 -42.07 -16.77
N GLY A 17 26.59 -40.78 -16.92
CA GLY A 17 27.16 -39.75 -16.08
C GLY A 17 26.61 -40.01 -14.70
N CYS A 18 27.47 -40.51 -13.81
CA CYS A 18 27.26 -40.30 -12.38
C CYS A 18 27.11 -38.79 -12.20
N SER A 19 25.87 -38.33 -12.08
CA SER A 19 25.52 -37.02 -11.55
C SER A 19 26.24 -36.92 -10.20
N GLN A 20 27.38 -36.25 -10.17
CA GLN A 20 27.94 -35.76 -8.94
C GLN A 20 26.90 -34.79 -8.40
N GLY A 21 26.17 -35.25 -7.38
CA GLY A 21 25.01 -34.59 -6.83
C GLY A 21 25.34 -33.15 -6.44
N ASN A 22 24.81 -32.21 -7.22
CA ASN A 22 24.42 -30.93 -6.66
C ASN A 22 23.29 -31.25 -5.66
N LEU A 23 23.65 -31.43 -4.39
CA LEU A 23 22.71 -31.36 -3.26
C LEU A 23 22.28 -29.90 -3.09
N GLY A 24 21.67 -29.34 -4.13
CA GLY A 24 21.28 -27.94 -4.22
C GLY A 24 19.79 -27.83 -4.03
N LEU A 25 19.36 -27.04 -3.04
CA LEU A 25 17.95 -26.82 -2.68
C LEU A 25 17.06 -26.54 -3.90
N GLU A 26 16.11 -27.42 -4.24
CA GLU A 26 15.24 -27.21 -5.40
C GLU A 26 14.27 -26.05 -5.14
N ALA A 27 14.36 -24.99 -5.96
CA ALA A 27 13.56 -23.77 -5.81
C ALA A 27 12.18 -23.85 -6.48
N GLU A 28 11.88 -24.93 -7.19
CA GLU A 28 10.67 -25.03 -8.00
C GLU A 28 9.42 -25.11 -7.13
N GLY A 29 8.38 -24.34 -7.45
CA GLY A 29 7.13 -24.38 -6.71
C GLY A 29 6.35 -23.07 -6.76
N ARG A 30 5.19 -23.09 -6.10
CA ARG A 30 4.35 -21.92 -5.89
C ARG A 30 4.64 -21.34 -4.52
N TYR A 31 4.83 -20.03 -4.42
CA TYR A 31 5.15 -19.33 -3.18
C TYR A 31 4.16 -18.19 -2.94
N HIS A 32 3.68 -18.06 -1.71
CA HIS A 32 2.88 -16.91 -1.28
C HIS A 32 3.83 -15.85 -0.72
N ALA A 33 3.89 -14.73 -1.43
CA ALA A 33 4.85 -13.68 -1.23
C ALA A 33 4.21 -12.45 -0.58
N ARG A 34 4.92 -11.87 0.40
CA ARG A 34 4.62 -10.56 1.00
C ARG A 34 5.78 -9.63 0.73
N SER A 35 5.46 -8.49 0.14
CA SER A 35 6.43 -7.42 -0.12
C SER A 35 5.99 -6.15 0.57
N THR A 36 6.93 -5.42 1.14
CA THR A 36 6.73 -4.09 1.71
C THR A 36 7.67 -3.12 1.02
N PHE A 37 7.11 -2.02 0.54
CA PHE A 37 7.85 -0.93 -0.06
C PHE A 37 7.64 0.36 0.73
N GLU A 38 8.67 0.81 1.44
CA GLU A 38 8.64 2.10 2.15
C GLU A 38 8.85 3.25 1.17
N THR A 39 7.86 4.14 1.07
CA THR A 39 7.92 5.35 0.22
C THR A 39 8.50 6.56 0.97
N GLY A 40 8.57 6.49 2.30
CA GLY A 40 9.13 7.48 3.21
C GLY A 40 8.28 8.74 3.42
N ARG A 41 7.62 9.27 2.37
CA ARG A 41 6.83 10.52 2.43
C ARG A 41 5.34 10.35 2.13
N GLY A 42 4.89 9.12 1.91
CA GLY A 42 3.51 8.85 1.52
C GLY A 42 3.19 9.34 0.11
N ILE A 43 1.91 9.65 -0.14
CA ILE A 43 1.47 10.23 -1.40
C ILE A 43 2.09 11.63 -1.54
N PRO A 44 2.71 11.96 -2.69
CA PRO A 44 3.20 13.31 -2.95
C PRO A 44 2.05 14.32 -2.87
N GLU A 45 2.28 15.45 -2.20
CA GLU A 45 1.31 16.54 -2.03
C GLU A 45 0.69 17.01 -3.36
N ARG A 46 1.46 16.95 -4.45
CA ARG A 46 0.95 17.33 -5.78
C ARG A 46 -0.15 16.41 -6.31
N GLU A 47 -0.17 15.14 -5.90
CA GLU A 47 -1.19 14.17 -6.33
C GLU A 47 -2.45 14.24 -5.47
N ALA A 48 -2.30 14.53 -4.17
CA ALA A 48 -3.39 14.54 -3.20
C ALA A 48 -3.20 15.63 -2.13
N PRO A 49 -3.27 16.92 -2.49
CA PRO A 49 -2.88 18.01 -1.59
C PRO A 49 -3.73 18.06 -0.32
N GLU A 50 -5.04 17.83 -0.46
CA GLU A 50 -5.99 17.84 0.66
C GLU A 50 -5.71 16.72 1.66
N LEU A 51 -5.44 15.52 1.14
CA LEU A 51 -5.09 14.37 1.95
C LEU A 51 -3.72 14.54 2.63
N SER A 52 -2.71 15.07 1.93
CA SER A 52 -1.40 15.35 2.52
C SER A 52 -1.48 16.37 3.66
N LYS A 53 -2.26 17.44 3.49
CA LYS A 53 -2.53 18.42 4.55
C LYS A 53 -3.24 17.78 5.75
N PHE A 54 -4.18 16.86 5.51
CA PHE A 54 -4.86 16.14 6.60
C PHE A 54 -3.91 15.18 7.34
N ILE A 55 -3.13 14.37 6.61
CA ILE A 55 -2.14 13.43 7.19
C ILE A 55 -1.15 14.14 8.10
N ALA A 56 -0.76 15.38 7.78
CA ALA A 56 0.14 16.18 8.60
C ALA A 56 -0.35 16.34 10.05
N LEU A 57 -1.68 16.35 10.28
CA LEU A 57 -2.28 16.40 11.62
C LEU A 57 -1.87 15.21 12.51
N GLY A 58 -1.64 14.04 11.93
CA GLY A 58 -1.24 12.83 12.68
C GLY A 58 0.10 12.99 13.40
N THR A 59 0.95 13.91 12.91
CA THR A 59 2.27 14.25 13.48
C THR A 59 2.28 15.55 14.29
N GLN A 60 1.23 16.37 14.17
CA GLN A 60 1.11 17.70 14.79
C GLN A 60 -0.22 17.81 15.52
N PRO A 61 -0.44 17.00 16.58
CA PRO A 61 -1.74 16.92 17.22
C PRO A 61 -2.18 18.25 17.83
N ASP A 62 -1.27 19.12 18.21
CA ASP A 62 -1.48 20.47 18.77
C ASP A 62 -1.89 21.53 17.74
N ARG A 63 -1.96 21.17 16.46
CA ARG A 63 -2.35 22.09 15.37
C ARG A 63 -3.68 21.76 14.72
N VAL A 64 -4.51 20.92 15.37
CA VAL A 64 -5.82 20.55 14.83
C VAL A 64 -6.71 21.79 14.69
N GLU A 65 -6.82 22.62 15.73
CA GLU A 65 -7.66 23.83 15.67
C GLU A 65 -7.14 24.87 14.67
N GLU A 66 -5.82 25.03 14.60
CA GLU A 66 -5.16 25.85 13.58
C GLU A 66 -5.53 25.38 12.17
N TRP A 67 -5.41 24.08 11.89
CA TRP A 67 -5.77 23.51 10.60
C TRP A 67 -7.25 23.70 10.27
N LEU A 68 -8.15 23.56 11.26
CA LEU A 68 -9.58 23.81 11.08
C LEU A 68 -9.86 25.24 10.65
N LEU A 69 -9.23 26.20 11.32
CA LEU A 69 -9.38 27.62 11.02
C LEU A 69 -8.75 27.98 9.67
N ASP A 70 -7.62 27.36 9.31
CA ASP A 70 -7.01 27.50 7.98
C ASP A 70 -7.98 27.02 6.90
N ARG A 71 -8.58 25.83 7.06
CA ARG A 71 -9.54 25.29 6.08
C ARG A 71 -10.80 26.11 5.97
N LEU A 72 -11.31 26.58 7.10
CA LEU A 72 -12.46 27.45 7.12
C LEU A 72 -12.15 28.78 6.41
N GLY A 73 -10.98 29.37 6.69
CA GLY A 73 -10.52 30.60 6.04
C GLY A 73 -10.34 30.43 4.53
N GLU A 74 -9.67 29.36 4.09
CA GLU A 74 -9.55 28.98 2.67
C GLU A 74 -10.94 28.86 2.01
N ARG A 75 -11.91 28.23 2.69
CA ARG A 75 -13.23 27.97 2.14
C ARG A 75 -14.13 29.21 2.03
N LEU A 76 -14.04 30.10 3.02
CA LEU A 76 -14.79 31.36 3.05
C LEU A 76 -14.18 32.40 2.10
N GLY A 77 -12.86 32.37 1.91
CA GLY A 77 -12.12 33.37 1.16
C GLY A 77 -12.19 34.77 1.79
N GLU A 78 -11.80 35.78 1.03
CA GLU A 78 -11.87 37.17 1.48
C GLU A 78 -13.32 37.70 1.51
N PRO A 79 -13.69 38.52 2.51
CA PRO A 79 -12.84 39.14 3.54
C PRO A 79 -12.67 38.31 4.83
N TYR A 80 -13.34 37.16 4.95
CA TYR A 80 -13.39 36.39 6.19
C TYR A 80 -12.05 35.75 6.55
N GLN A 81 -11.28 35.32 5.55
CA GLN A 81 -9.92 34.82 5.76
C GLN A 81 -9.03 35.88 6.44
N SER A 82 -9.07 37.13 5.97
CA SER A 82 -8.36 38.23 6.62
C SER A 82 -8.85 38.48 8.05
N LEU A 83 -10.16 38.39 8.31
CA LEU A 83 -10.70 38.54 9.66
C LEU A 83 -10.23 37.44 10.61
N LEU A 84 -10.23 36.18 10.16
CA LEU A 84 -9.73 35.03 10.92
C LEU A 84 -8.22 35.19 11.23
N ASN A 85 -7.42 35.58 10.23
CA ASN A 85 -6.00 35.86 10.43
C ASN A 85 -5.78 37.01 11.42
N GLY A 86 -6.57 38.09 11.31
CA GLY A 86 -6.52 39.20 12.24
C GLY A 86 -6.90 38.81 13.68
N LEU A 87 -7.88 37.91 13.84
CA LEU A 87 -8.18 37.33 15.16
C LEU A 87 -6.98 36.55 15.69
N ARG A 88 -6.35 35.68 14.90
CA ARG A 88 -5.21 34.86 15.33
C ARG A 88 -4.01 35.71 15.76
N ASP A 89 -3.77 36.83 15.07
CA ASP A 89 -2.70 37.76 15.41
C ASP A 89 -2.96 38.54 16.71
N GLY A 90 -4.23 38.87 16.98
CA GLY A 90 -4.64 39.68 18.13
C GLY A 90 -5.15 38.91 19.35
N TYR A 91 -5.54 37.64 19.16
CA TYR A 91 -6.25 36.80 20.11
C TYR A 91 -5.94 35.32 19.86
N ASP A 92 -5.80 34.53 20.93
CA ASP A 92 -5.51 33.10 20.84
C ASP A 92 -6.78 32.29 20.51
N VAL A 93 -7.35 32.54 19.33
CA VAL A 93 -8.58 31.87 18.85
C VAL A 93 -8.38 30.36 18.71
N ASP A 94 -7.17 29.90 18.40
CA ASP A 94 -6.83 28.48 18.30
C ASP A 94 -7.04 27.80 19.68
N ASN A 95 -6.57 28.41 20.77
CA ASN A 95 -6.78 27.90 22.13
C ASN A 95 -8.22 28.07 22.63
N GLU A 96 -8.91 29.15 22.26
CA GLU A 96 -10.32 29.33 22.61
C GLU A 96 -11.19 28.27 21.93
N LEU A 97 -10.99 28.05 20.63
CA LEU A 97 -11.65 26.99 19.86
C LEU A 97 -11.35 25.62 20.46
N ARG A 98 -10.10 25.34 20.82
CA ARG A 98 -9.71 24.10 21.48
C ARG A 98 -10.47 23.88 22.78
N THR A 99 -10.50 24.92 23.62
CA THR A 99 -11.17 24.87 24.93
C THR A 99 -12.65 24.60 24.73
N TYR A 100 -13.30 25.32 23.83
CA TYR A 100 -14.70 25.15 23.52
C TYR A 100 -15.01 23.75 22.94
N LEU A 101 -14.27 23.29 21.94
CA LEU A 101 -14.46 21.97 21.33
C LEU A 101 -14.19 20.81 22.29
N SER A 102 -13.27 20.98 23.25
CA SER A 102 -13.07 19.99 24.31
C SER A 102 -14.29 19.80 25.22
N LEU A 103 -15.16 20.81 25.30
CA LEU A 103 -16.41 20.77 26.06
C LEU A 103 -17.57 20.20 25.24
N VAL A 104 -17.73 20.65 23.98
CA VAL A 104 -18.91 20.29 23.16
C VAL A 104 -18.75 19.01 22.36
N ALA A 105 -17.52 18.65 21.97
CA ALA A 105 -17.22 17.43 21.22
C ALA A 105 -15.98 16.72 21.82
N PRO A 106 -16.11 16.13 23.03
CA PRO A 106 -15.00 15.45 23.67
C PRO A 106 -14.49 14.30 22.78
N GLY A 107 -13.18 14.28 22.51
CA GLY A 107 -12.54 13.25 21.70
C GLY A 107 -12.46 13.51 20.20
N TYR A 108 -13.04 14.62 19.69
CA TYR A 108 -12.97 14.95 18.26
C TYR A 108 -11.51 15.02 17.77
N ARG A 109 -10.65 15.68 18.55
CA ARG A 109 -9.22 15.86 18.24
C ARG A 109 -8.48 14.53 18.18
N ASP A 110 -8.69 13.66 19.16
CA ASP A 110 -8.08 12.33 19.18
C ASP A 110 -8.52 11.49 17.98
N THR A 111 -9.78 11.63 17.58
CA THR A 111 -10.34 10.96 16.40
C THR A 111 -9.67 11.45 15.12
N LEU A 112 -9.61 12.77 14.91
CA LEU A 112 -8.97 13.38 13.74
C LEU A 112 -7.48 13.04 13.65
N VAL A 113 -6.73 13.19 14.76
CA VAL A 113 -5.28 12.91 14.80
C VAL A 113 -5.01 11.44 14.50
N ARG A 114 -5.82 10.54 15.08
CA ARG A 114 -5.63 9.10 14.89
C ARG A 114 -5.96 8.68 13.46
N LEU A 115 -7.06 9.18 12.90
CA LEU A 115 -7.42 8.95 11.50
C LEU A 115 -6.35 9.48 10.54
N ALA A 116 -5.85 10.70 10.77
CA ALA A 116 -4.77 11.29 9.99
C ALA A 116 -3.48 10.47 10.06
N ARG A 117 -3.13 9.96 11.26
CA ARG A 117 -1.97 9.08 11.44
C ARG A 117 -2.12 7.78 10.67
N GLU A 118 -3.26 7.10 10.81
CA GLU A 118 -3.49 5.83 10.12
C GLU A 118 -3.53 6.00 8.59
N MET A 119 -4.09 7.10 8.09
CA MET A 119 -3.97 7.46 6.67
C MET A 119 -2.52 7.72 6.27
N GLY A 120 -1.73 8.36 7.13
CA GLY A 120 -0.29 8.50 6.95
C GLY A 120 0.43 7.16 6.85
N ASP A 121 0.14 6.24 7.76
CA ASP A 121 0.74 4.91 7.82
C ASP A 121 0.40 4.12 6.55
N VAL A 122 -0.88 4.09 6.16
CA VAL A 122 -1.40 3.43 4.93
C VAL A 122 -0.77 4.00 3.67
N THR A 123 -0.53 5.31 3.62
CA THR A 123 0.06 5.94 2.43
C THR A 123 1.58 5.83 2.38
N SER A 124 2.24 5.75 3.53
CA SER A 124 3.71 5.70 3.64
C SER A 124 4.32 4.38 3.15
N THR A 125 3.53 3.31 3.09
CA THR A 125 3.97 1.97 2.67
C THR A 125 3.10 1.41 1.57
N ILE A 126 3.70 0.67 0.64
CA ILE A 126 2.97 -0.18 -0.30
C ILE A 126 3.28 -1.61 0.06
N ASN A 127 2.26 -2.30 0.53
CA ASN A 127 2.34 -3.66 1.03
C ASN A 127 1.58 -4.57 0.06
N LEU A 128 2.31 -5.42 -0.65
CA LEU A 128 1.77 -6.28 -1.70
C LEU A 128 1.67 -7.73 -1.23
N ARG A 129 0.58 -8.38 -1.62
CA ARG A 129 0.44 -9.83 -1.63
C ARG A 129 0.57 -10.32 -3.05
N SER A 130 1.38 -11.35 -3.22
CA SER A 130 1.62 -11.92 -4.53
C SER A 130 1.81 -13.43 -4.47
N GLU A 131 1.68 -14.05 -5.62
CA GLU A 131 1.98 -15.43 -5.87
C GLU A 131 3.13 -15.52 -6.87
N LEU A 132 4.15 -16.28 -6.51
CA LEU A 132 5.33 -16.54 -7.33
C LEU A 132 5.31 -18.00 -7.75
N VAL A 133 5.49 -18.27 -9.04
CA VAL A 133 5.69 -19.64 -9.55
C VAL A 133 7.11 -19.74 -10.09
N LEU A 134 7.88 -20.66 -9.53
CA LEU A 134 9.25 -20.98 -9.93
C LEU A 134 9.26 -22.35 -10.62
N GLU A 135 9.87 -22.45 -11.81
CA GLU A 135 10.04 -23.72 -12.54
C GLU A 135 11.46 -23.82 -13.11
N ALA A 136 12.00 -25.03 -13.28
CA ALA A 136 13.24 -25.20 -14.02
C ALA A 136 13.05 -24.93 -15.51
N ASP A 137 13.99 -24.19 -16.09
CA ASP A 137 14.21 -24.22 -17.52
C ASP A 137 14.69 -25.62 -17.93
N GLY A 138 14.48 -25.99 -19.20
CA GLY A 138 14.92 -27.29 -19.73
C GLY A 138 16.43 -27.54 -19.68
N PHE A 139 17.21 -26.63 -19.08
CA PHE A 139 18.63 -26.72 -18.83
C PHE A 139 18.98 -26.83 -17.33
N GLY A 140 17.98 -26.99 -16.46
CA GLY A 140 18.15 -27.20 -15.02
C GLY A 140 18.41 -25.92 -14.21
N ARG A 141 18.18 -24.73 -14.78
CA ARG A 141 18.20 -23.45 -14.05
C ARG A 141 16.78 -23.13 -13.64
N THR A 142 16.51 -22.93 -12.36
CA THR A 142 15.19 -22.43 -11.93
C THR A 142 14.97 -21.03 -12.49
N GLY A 143 13.75 -20.69 -12.86
CA GLY A 143 13.32 -19.37 -13.31
C GLY A 143 11.97 -19.06 -12.70
N ILE A 144 11.64 -17.79 -12.53
CA ILE A 144 10.26 -17.41 -12.22
C ILE A 144 9.47 -17.53 -13.53
N VAL A 145 8.35 -18.22 -13.49
CA VAL A 145 7.44 -18.38 -14.64
C VAL A 145 6.26 -17.42 -14.52
N SER A 146 5.86 -17.07 -13.30
CA SER A 146 4.87 -16.03 -13.07
C SER A 146 5.07 -15.31 -11.74
N HIS A 147 4.83 -14.00 -11.74
CA HIS A 147 4.66 -13.20 -10.52
C HIS A 147 3.33 -12.45 -10.63
N GLU A 148 2.35 -12.88 -9.84
CA GLU A 148 1.00 -12.34 -9.85
C GLU A 148 0.73 -11.60 -8.53
N ILE A 149 0.41 -10.31 -8.59
CA ILE A 149 -0.02 -9.54 -7.42
C ILE A 149 -1.52 -9.73 -7.25
N THR A 150 -1.90 -10.33 -6.13
CA THR A 150 -3.29 -10.74 -5.84
C THR A 150 -4.02 -9.76 -4.92
N GLY A 151 -3.28 -8.91 -4.21
CA GLY A 151 -3.86 -7.91 -3.33
C GLY A 151 -2.83 -7.10 -2.56
N VAL A 152 -3.30 -6.46 -1.49
CA VAL A 152 -2.53 -5.60 -0.61
C VAL A 152 -2.78 -5.96 0.86
N TRP A 153 -1.96 -5.44 1.75
CA TRP A 153 -2.16 -5.59 3.19
C TRP A 153 -1.77 -4.32 3.95
N PHE A 154 -2.32 -4.13 5.13
CA PHE A 154 -2.06 -2.93 5.94
C PHE A 154 -1.83 -3.33 7.38
N GLU A 155 -0.81 -2.76 8.01
CA GLU A 155 -0.63 -2.82 9.45
C GLU A 155 -1.39 -1.66 10.09
N LEU A 156 -2.52 -1.99 10.71
CA LEU A 156 -3.39 -1.03 11.38
C LEU A 156 -3.55 -1.43 12.83
N VAL A 157 -2.76 -0.85 13.73
CA VAL A 157 -2.68 -1.27 15.14
C VAL A 157 -4.09 -1.52 15.75
N PRO A 158 -4.37 -2.70 16.32
CA PRO A 158 -3.47 -3.84 16.57
C PRO A 158 -3.53 -4.97 15.51
N GLU A 159 -4.18 -4.75 14.36
CA GLU A 159 -4.48 -5.79 13.38
C GLU A 159 -3.74 -5.60 12.05
N THR A 160 -3.58 -6.70 11.32
CA THR A 160 -3.18 -6.67 9.90
C THR A 160 -4.42 -6.91 9.06
N VAL A 161 -4.76 -5.95 8.20
CA VAL A 161 -5.88 -6.06 7.27
C VAL A 161 -5.35 -6.54 5.92
N TYR A 162 -6.04 -7.51 5.34
CA TYR A 162 -5.74 -8.04 4.02
C TYR A 162 -6.88 -7.68 3.08
N VAL A 163 -6.55 -7.16 1.90
CA VAL A 163 -7.55 -6.80 0.89
C VAL A 163 -7.15 -7.42 -0.44
N ASP A 164 -8.00 -8.30 -0.96
CA ASP A 164 -7.77 -8.93 -2.26
C ASP A 164 -8.27 -8.00 -3.38
N PHE A 165 -7.59 -8.00 -4.54
CA PHE A 165 -7.99 -7.15 -5.66
C PHE A 165 -9.43 -7.43 -6.17
N GLY A 166 -9.89 -8.67 -6.02
CA GLY A 166 -11.26 -9.05 -6.34
C GLY A 166 -12.32 -8.34 -5.49
N GLU A 167 -12.02 -8.03 -4.23
CA GLU A 167 -12.94 -7.37 -3.28
C GLU A 167 -13.14 -5.88 -3.65
N MET A 168 -12.14 -5.24 -4.27
CA MET A 168 -12.16 -3.83 -4.66
C MET A 168 -12.88 -3.55 -5.99
N GLY A 169 -13.94 -4.32 -6.29
CA GLY A 169 -14.76 -4.11 -7.48
C GLY A 169 -14.13 -4.62 -8.78
N SER A 170 -13.71 -5.90 -8.79
CA SER A 170 -13.18 -6.60 -9.99
C SER A 170 -11.89 -6.00 -10.56
N VAL A 171 -10.92 -5.65 -9.70
CA VAL A 171 -9.55 -5.47 -10.17
C VAL A 171 -8.99 -6.87 -10.42
N ASP A 172 -8.63 -7.17 -11.67
CA ASP A 172 -7.96 -8.42 -11.99
C ASP A 172 -6.58 -8.47 -11.30
N PRO A 173 -6.12 -9.66 -10.90
CA PRO A 173 -4.74 -9.83 -10.44
C PRO A 173 -3.74 -9.30 -11.47
N ILE A 174 -2.67 -8.69 -10.97
CA ILE A 174 -1.69 -8.01 -11.82
C ILE A 174 -0.51 -8.93 -12.05
N VAL A 175 -0.35 -9.39 -13.29
CA VAL A 175 0.85 -10.14 -13.69
C VAL A 175 2.00 -9.15 -13.91
N ALA A 176 3.08 -9.31 -13.15
CA ALA A 176 4.29 -8.53 -13.35
C ALA A 176 4.96 -8.94 -14.66
N ALA A 177 5.32 -7.96 -15.48
CA ALA A 177 6.18 -8.17 -16.63
C ALA A 177 7.62 -8.26 -16.15
N SER A 178 8.36 -9.24 -16.66
CA SER A 178 9.60 -9.67 -16.02
C SER A 178 10.64 -10.22 -16.98
N ASP A 179 11.89 -9.87 -16.71
CA ASP A 179 13.08 -10.59 -17.17
C ASP A 179 13.65 -11.34 -15.95
N PHE A 180 13.76 -12.67 -16.02
CA PHE A 180 14.13 -13.48 -14.87
C PHE A 180 15.45 -14.22 -15.11
N GLU A 181 16.39 -14.06 -14.17
CA GLU A 181 17.58 -14.90 -14.05
C GLU A 181 17.71 -15.37 -12.60
N VAL A 182 17.62 -16.68 -12.36
CA VAL A 182 18.07 -17.25 -11.08
C VAL A 182 19.54 -17.59 -11.24
N GLY A 183 20.38 -16.91 -10.47
CA GLY A 183 21.80 -17.21 -10.36
C GLY A 183 22.14 -17.65 -8.95
N ASP A 184 22.88 -18.75 -8.81
CA ASP A 184 23.48 -19.09 -7.53
C ASP A 184 24.70 -18.18 -7.29
N LYS A 185 24.66 -17.33 -6.26
CA LYS A 185 25.87 -16.59 -5.85
C LYS A 185 26.79 -17.53 -5.05
N VAL A 186 27.71 -18.16 -5.77
CA VAL A 186 28.74 -19.03 -5.18
C VAL A 186 29.72 -18.18 -4.36
N GLY A 187 29.63 -18.24 -3.02
CA GLY A 187 30.63 -17.62 -2.14
C GLY A 187 30.29 -17.52 -0.66
N SER A 188 29.00 -17.45 -0.29
CA SER A 188 28.57 -17.30 1.13
C SER A 188 28.13 -18.61 1.79
N GLY A 189 27.99 -19.71 1.03
CA GLY A 189 27.36 -20.95 1.52
C GLY A 189 25.83 -20.87 1.59
N GLU A 190 25.24 -19.71 1.30
CA GLU A 190 23.79 -19.51 1.19
C GLU A 190 23.36 -19.50 -0.28
N ARG A 191 22.21 -20.12 -0.58
CA ARG A 191 21.63 -20.09 -1.91
C ARG A 191 20.76 -18.85 -2.07
N MET A 192 21.11 -18.01 -3.03
CA MET A 192 20.38 -16.77 -3.35
C MET A 192 19.52 -16.97 -4.59
N ILE A 193 18.34 -16.36 -4.60
CA ILE A 193 17.52 -16.16 -5.80
C ILE A 193 17.58 -14.69 -6.17
N TYR A 194 17.80 -14.41 -7.46
CA TYR A 194 17.74 -13.08 -8.04
C TYR A 194 16.43 -12.90 -8.82
N PHE A 195 15.86 -11.71 -8.68
CA PHE A 195 14.66 -11.26 -9.36
C PHE A 195 15.07 -10.07 -10.22
N GLY A 196 15.06 -10.23 -11.54
CA GLY A 196 15.31 -9.10 -12.44
C GLY A 196 14.16 -8.09 -12.44
N ASP A 197 14.26 -7.10 -13.33
CA ASP A 197 13.28 -6.02 -13.50
C ASP A 197 11.84 -6.54 -13.56
N GLN A 198 11.05 -6.24 -12.54
CA GLN A 198 9.61 -6.41 -12.49
C GLN A 198 8.93 -5.07 -12.74
N ARG A 199 7.86 -5.05 -13.53
CA ARG A 199 7.05 -3.84 -13.75
C ARG A 199 5.57 -4.13 -13.54
N VAL A 200 4.94 -3.36 -12.66
CA VAL A 200 3.52 -3.48 -12.32
C VAL A 200 2.86 -2.10 -12.29
N ARG A 201 1.62 -2.03 -12.77
CA ARG A 201 0.78 -0.82 -12.66
C ARG A 201 -0.28 -1.07 -11.61
N LEU A 202 -0.15 -0.42 -10.46
CA LEU A 202 -1.06 -0.58 -9.33
C LEU A 202 -2.23 0.41 -9.44
N PRO A 203 -3.48 -0.02 -9.18
CA PRO A 203 -4.62 0.87 -9.01
C PRO A 203 -4.56 1.55 -7.63
N TYR A 204 -3.44 2.20 -7.32
CA TYR A 204 -3.09 2.67 -5.98
C TYR A 204 -4.14 3.61 -5.40
N GLY A 205 -4.69 4.49 -6.23
CA GLY A 205 -5.80 5.36 -5.84
C GLY A 205 -7.03 4.61 -5.34
N ARG A 206 -7.42 3.55 -6.05
CA ARG A 206 -8.59 2.73 -5.69
C ARG A 206 -8.35 1.96 -4.40
N VAL A 207 -7.13 1.43 -4.25
CA VAL A 207 -6.69 0.78 -3.01
C VAL A 207 -6.82 1.73 -1.83
N LEU A 208 -6.30 2.96 -1.96
CA LEU A 208 -6.39 3.95 -0.89
C LEU A 208 -7.83 4.36 -0.59
N SER A 209 -8.63 4.62 -1.61
CA SER A 209 -10.04 4.96 -1.45
C SER A 209 -10.82 3.86 -0.72
N TYR A 210 -10.57 2.59 -1.07
CA TYR A 210 -11.16 1.44 -0.41
C TYR A 210 -10.72 1.36 1.06
N VAL A 211 -9.42 1.43 1.34
CA VAL A 211 -8.93 1.33 2.73
C VAL A 211 -9.43 2.48 3.59
N MET A 212 -9.54 3.68 3.03
CA MET A 212 -10.04 4.83 3.78
C MET A 212 -11.52 4.67 4.14
N ASN A 213 -12.37 4.29 3.20
CA ASN A 213 -13.82 4.23 3.44
C ASN A 213 -14.28 2.88 4.05
N GLU A 214 -13.76 1.77 3.56
CA GLU A 214 -14.21 0.42 3.96
C GLU A 214 -13.42 -0.16 5.12
N VAL A 215 -12.28 0.43 5.50
CA VAL A 215 -11.46 -0.09 6.62
C VAL A 215 -11.29 0.95 7.72
N LEU A 216 -10.78 2.14 7.40
CA LEU A 216 -10.49 3.14 8.43
C LEU A 216 -11.76 3.80 8.96
N VAL A 217 -12.71 4.15 8.09
CA VAL A 217 -13.98 4.77 8.49
C VAL A 217 -14.85 3.78 9.27
N GLU A 218 -15.09 2.56 8.76
CA GLU A 218 -15.88 1.54 9.46
C GLU A 218 -15.35 1.22 10.86
N ARG A 219 -14.02 1.16 11.02
CA ARG A 219 -13.37 0.94 12.33
C ARG A 219 -13.58 2.10 13.32
N ARG A 220 -13.87 3.30 12.84
CA ARG A 220 -14.11 4.49 13.67
C ARG A 220 -15.57 4.63 14.02
N ASP A 221 -16.41 4.54 13.00
CA ASP A 221 -17.85 4.59 13.11
C ASP A 221 -18.45 3.58 12.12
N PRO A 222 -18.99 2.45 12.59
CA PRO A 222 -19.57 1.42 11.71
C PRO A 222 -20.87 1.88 11.03
N PHE A 223 -21.37 3.08 11.35
CA PHE A 223 -22.54 3.67 10.71
C PHE A 223 -22.18 4.78 9.72
N ALA A 224 -20.90 5.17 9.63
CA ALA A 224 -20.46 6.12 8.62
C ALA A 224 -20.08 5.37 7.34
N ASP A 225 -20.72 5.71 6.22
CA ASP A 225 -20.46 5.07 4.92
C ASP A 225 -19.28 5.72 4.17
N SER A 226 -18.75 6.84 4.70
CA SER A 226 -17.67 7.58 4.05
C SER A 226 -16.88 8.44 5.01
N LEU A 227 -15.68 8.85 4.57
CA LEU A 227 -14.87 9.83 5.30
C LEU A 227 -15.62 11.15 5.53
N SER A 228 -16.37 11.63 4.52
CA SER A 228 -17.16 12.86 4.66
C SER A 228 -18.19 12.76 5.77
N GLU A 229 -18.88 11.61 5.86
CA GLU A 229 -19.89 11.39 6.88
C GLU A 229 -19.26 11.29 8.28
N LEU A 230 -18.19 10.51 8.42
CA LEU A 230 -17.44 10.40 9.68
C LEU A 230 -16.97 11.78 10.18
N LEU A 231 -16.41 12.60 9.29
CA LEU A 231 -15.92 13.93 9.66
C LEU A 231 -17.08 14.88 10.01
N GLY A 232 -18.20 14.80 9.28
CA GLY A 232 -19.40 15.59 9.54
C GLY A 232 -20.08 15.26 10.87
N THR A 233 -19.99 14.02 11.34
CA THR A 233 -20.50 13.61 12.67
C THR A 233 -19.49 13.87 13.79
N THR A 234 -18.18 13.81 13.48
CA THR A 234 -17.11 14.01 14.46
C THR A 234 -16.90 15.49 14.80
N VAL A 235 -17.00 16.38 13.81
CA VAL A 235 -16.68 17.80 14.00
C VAL A 235 -17.95 18.64 14.11
N PRO A 236 -18.17 19.31 15.26
CA PRO A 236 -19.43 20.01 15.53
C PRO A 236 -19.45 21.38 14.82
N CYS A 237 -19.61 21.37 13.49
CA CYS A 237 -19.50 22.58 12.68
C CYS A 237 -20.50 23.69 13.05
N ASN A 238 -21.69 23.34 13.54
CA ASN A 238 -22.66 24.33 14.03
C ASN A 238 -22.13 25.07 15.26
N ASP A 239 -21.59 24.34 16.25
CA ASP A 239 -20.99 24.91 17.45
C ASP A 239 -19.76 25.77 17.12
N ILE A 240 -18.94 25.34 16.15
CA ILE A 240 -17.83 26.17 15.61
C ILE A 240 -18.38 27.49 15.03
N GLY A 241 -19.49 27.43 14.30
CA GLY A 241 -20.09 28.62 13.71
C GLY A 241 -20.65 29.61 14.73
N ASP A 242 -21.28 29.10 15.79
CA ASP A 242 -21.75 29.91 16.93
C ASP A 242 -20.59 30.62 17.62
N LEU A 243 -19.50 29.89 17.90
CA LEU A 243 -18.30 30.46 18.52
C LEU A 243 -17.68 31.55 17.65
N LEU A 244 -17.45 31.27 16.37
CA LEU A 244 -16.77 32.21 15.47
C LEU A 244 -17.59 33.47 15.22
N THR A 245 -18.92 33.36 15.11
CA THR A 245 -19.78 34.55 15.01
C THR A 245 -19.65 35.42 16.24
N THR A 246 -19.56 34.80 17.42
CA THR A 246 -19.39 35.51 18.70
C THR A 246 -18.02 36.20 18.78
N LEU A 247 -16.94 35.52 18.37
CA LEU A 247 -15.58 36.07 18.43
C LEU A 247 -15.30 37.13 17.38
N LEU A 248 -15.82 36.96 16.16
CA LEU A 248 -15.60 37.88 15.04
C LEU A 248 -16.54 39.08 15.07
N GLU A 249 -17.65 38.99 15.80
CA GLU A 249 -18.77 39.94 15.75
C GLU A 249 -19.24 40.21 14.29
N ALA A 250 -19.06 39.23 13.41
CA ALA A 250 -19.30 39.33 11.97
C ALA A 250 -19.74 37.99 11.39
N GLY A 251 -20.54 38.02 10.33
CA GLY A 251 -21.12 36.81 9.72
C GLY A 251 -22.33 36.28 10.47
N THR A 252 -22.71 35.03 10.20
CA THR A 252 -23.76 34.31 10.93
C THR A 252 -23.26 32.91 11.29
N PRO A 253 -23.84 32.24 12.31
CA PRO A 253 -23.44 30.89 12.66
C PRO A 253 -23.57 29.92 11.49
N GLU A 254 -24.63 30.06 10.69
CA GLU A 254 -24.88 29.22 9.52
C GLU A 254 -23.81 29.39 8.44
N LEU A 255 -23.27 30.59 8.25
CA LEU A 255 -22.20 30.84 7.29
C LEU A 255 -20.95 30.02 7.65
N TYR A 256 -20.47 30.16 8.89
CA TYR A 256 -19.28 29.47 9.36
C TYR A 256 -19.52 27.96 9.49
N GLY A 257 -20.67 27.55 9.99
CA GLY A 257 -21.02 26.13 10.12
C GLY A 257 -21.12 25.43 8.76
N THR A 258 -21.74 26.07 7.76
CA THR A 258 -21.80 25.52 6.40
C THR A 258 -20.42 25.47 5.76
N ALA A 259 -19.58 26.50 5.95
CA ALA A 259 -18.23 26.50 5.41
C ALA A 259 -17.33 25.45 6.07
N CYS A 260 -17.48 25.24 7.38
CA CYS A 260 -16.84 24.13 8.11
C CYS A 260 -17.26 22.78 7.54
N ALA A 261 -18.55 22.52 7.40
CA ALA A 261 -19.06 21.26 6.86
C ALA A 261 -18.60 21.03 5.42
N ALA A 262 -18.59 22.09 4.60
CA ALA A 262 -18.11 22.04 3.22
C ALA A 262 -16.61 21.71 3.14
N ALA A 263 -15.77 22.27 4.04
CA ALA A 263 -14.34 21.97 4.08
C ALA A 263 -14.07 20.49 4.38
N PHE A 264 -14.86 19.86 5.25
CA PHE A 264 -14.76 18.41 5.50
C PHE A 264 -15.35 17.57 4.39
N GLY A 265 -16.43 18.04 3.76
CA GLY A 265 -16.97 17.44 2.54
C GLY A 265 -15.91 17.37 1.44
N GLU A 266 -15.16 18.45 1.22
CA GLU A 266 -14.06 18.50 0.23
C GLU A 266 -12.93 17.50 0.56
N LEU A 267 -12.58 17.32 1.83
CA LEU A 267 -11.62 16.29 2.26
C LEU A 267 -12.15 14.86 2.02
N GLY A 268 -13.43 14.63 2.33
CA GLY A 268 -14.09 13.36 2.02
C GLY A 268 -14.15 13.10 0.52
N ASP A 269 -14.46 14.11 -0.28
CA ASP A 269 -14.48 14.05 -1.74
C ASP A 269 -13.09 13.77 -2.32
N ALA A 270 -12.04 14.30 -1.70
CA ALA A 270 -10.66 14.08 -2.14
C ALA A 270 -10.25 12.61 -2.09
N VAL A 271 -10.87 11.78 -1.24
CA VAL A 271 -10.59 10.33 -1.12
C VAL A 271 -11.56 9.46 -1.92
N LEU A 272 -12.48 10.05 -2.69
CA LEU A 272 -13.46 9.30 -3.47
C LEU A 272 -12.84 8.54 -4.66
N PRO A 273 -13.49 7.46 -5.13
CA PRO A 273 -13.00 6.65 -6.25
C PRO A 273 -12.84 7.42 -7.58
N ASP A 274 -13.63 8.48 -7.81
CA ASP A 274 -13.57 9.30 -9.03
C ASP A 274 -12.50 10.39 -8.98
N ARG A 275 -11.95 10.67 -7.79
CA ARG A 275 -10.81 11.55 -7.56
C ARG A 275 -9.55 10.73 -7.38
N LEU A 276 -9.26 10.36 -6.13
CA LEU A 276 -8.11 9.56 -5.77
C LEU A 276 -8.14 8.22 -6.49
N GLY A 277 -9.30 7.57 -6.62
CA GLY A 277 -9.42 6.23 -7.19
C GLY A 277 -8.96 6.05 -8.63
N THR A 278 -8.83 7.14 -9.39
CA THR A 278 -8.31 7.13 -10.76
C THR A 278 -6.79 7.13 -10.83
N MET A 279 -6.11 7.43 -9.72
CA MET A 279 -4.65 7.45 -9.64
C MET A 279 -4.09 6.04 -9.82
N THR A 280 -3.25 5.89 -10.84
CA THR A 280 -2.45 4.68 -11.06
C THR A 280 -0.98 4.98 -10.77
N THR A 281 -0.30 4.06 -10.08
CA THR A 281 1.15 4.15 -9.88
C THR A 281 1.86 3.05 -10.65
N SER A 282 3.06 3.34 -11.15
CA SER A 282 3.93 2.34 -11.76
C SER A 282 5.01 1.95 -10.77
N LEU A 283 5.06 0.69 -10.38
CA LEU A 283 6.12 0.15 -9.54
C LEU A 283 7.06 -0.68 -10.42
N THR A 284 8.32 -0.28 -10.48
CA THR A 284 9.41 -1.06 -11.09
C THR A 284 10.35 -1.50 -10.00
N PHE A 285 10.66 -2.78 -9.91
CA PHE A 285 11.47 -3.32 -8.82
C PHE A 285 12.25 -4.55 -9.24
N GLU A 286 13.43 -4.72 -8.66
CA GLU A 286 14.30 -5.89 -8.77
C GLU A 286 14.77 -6.27 -7.38
N GLY A 287 15.25 -7.49 -7.19
CA GLY A 287 15.65 -7.91 -5.85
C GLY A 287 16.37 -9.23 -5.76
N GLU A 288 16.62 -9.61 -4.51
CA GLU A 288 17.23 -10.89 -4.19
C GLU A 288 16.66 -11.43 -2.87
N ALA A 289 16.69 -12.74 -2.69
CA ALA A 289 16.30 -13.39 -1.45
C ALA A 289 17.15 -14.63 -1.17
N VAL A 290 17.25 -15.01 0.11
CA VAL A 290 17.88 -16.25 0.54
C VAL A 290 16.85 -17.37 0.49
N MET A 291 17.18 -18.46 -0.17
CA MET A 291 16.38 -19.67 -0.13
C MET A 291 16.67 -20.46 1.15
N VAL A 292 15.63 -20.92 1.82
CA VAL A 292 15.72 -21.72 3.05
C VAL A 292 14.90 -23.00 2.93
N ASP A 293 15.52 -24.10 3.31
CA ASP A 293 14.88 -25.38 3.66
C ASP A 293 14.69 -25.36 5.17
N SER A 294 13.44 -25.35 5.62
CA SER A 294 13.10 -25.08 7.01
C SER A 294 12.15 -26.09 7.63
N LEU A 295 11.50 -26.95 6.81
CA LEU A 295 10.39 -27.78 7.23
C LEU A 295 10.75 -29.27 7.28
N ASP A 296 11.61 -29.79 6.40
CA ASP A 296 11.82 -31.26 6.35
C ASP A 296 13.19 -31.75 5.88
N GLN A 297 14.19 -30.89 5.63
CA GLN A 297 15.56 -31.29 5.24
C GLN A 297 15.59 -32.22 4.02
N ASN A 298 14.60 -32.07 3.13
CA ASN A 298 14.46 -32.90 1.93
C ASN A 298 15.21 -32.31 0.73
N ASP A 299 16.04 -31.30 0.95
CA ASP A 299 16.73 -30.51 -0.07
C ASP A 299 15.77 -29.75 -1.02
N LEU A 300 14.55 -29.43 -0.56
CA LEU A 300 13.62 -28.54 -1.26
C LEU A 300 13.56 -27.18 -0.56
N GLY A 301 13.58 -26.09 -1.33
CA GLY A 301 13.41 -24.75 -0.78
C GLY A 301 11.97 -24.54 -0.30
N ASP A 302 11.77 -24.45 1.01
CA ASP A 302 10.46 -24.21 1.64
C ASP A 302 10.07 -22.74 1.69
N GLY A 303 11.04 -21.83 1.56
CA GLY A 303 10.77 -20.41 1.63
C GLY A 303 11.89 -19.53 1.12
N LEU A 304 11.53 -18.26 0.96
CA LEU A 304 12.40 -17.17 0.57
C LEU A 304 12.40 -16.15 1.71
N LYS A 305 13.56 -15.94 2.32
CA LYS A 305 13.73 -15.07 3.50
C LYS A 305 14.78 -14.01 3.26
N ASN A 306 14.76 -12.98 4.11
CA ASN A 306 15.63 -11.81 4.02
C ASN A 306 15.62 -11.17 2.63
N GLY A 307 14.48 -11.24 1.95
CA GLY A 307 14.30 -10.67 0.64
C GLY A 307 14.45 -9.16 0.67
N GLN A 308 15.11 -8.62 -0.34
CA GLN A 308 15.35 -7.19 -0.50
C GLN A 308 14.95 -6.78 -1.91
N TRP A 309 14.14 -5.74 -1.99
CA TRP A 309 13.80 -5.06 -3.23
C TRP A 309 14.58 -3.75 -3.37
N GLU A 310 14.70 -3.29 -4.60
CA GLU A 310 15.01 -1.90 -4.93
C GLU A 310 14.33 -1.53 -6.24
N GLY A 311 14.23 -0.23 -6.52
CA GLY A 311 13.65 0.23 -7.79
C GLY A 311 13.01 1.61 -7.69
N THR A 312 11.85 1.78 -8.32
CA THR A 312 11.17 3.07 -8.41
C THR A 312 9.65 2.92 -8.31
N LEU A 313 9.02 3.84 -7.60
CA LEU A 313 7.58 4.06 -7.58
C LEU A 313 7.26 5.36 -8.31
N GLY A 314 6.60 5.25 -9.45
CA GLY A 314 6.13 6.37 -10.27
C GLY A 314 4.69 6.73 -9.93
N TYR A 315 4.50 7.96 -9.45
CA TYR A 315 3.23 8.67 -9.43
C TYR A 315 3.04 9.45 -10.75
N PRO A 316 1.83 9.94 -11.06
CA PRO A 316 1.59 10.70 -12.29
C PRO A 316 2.55 11.88 -12.54
N SER A 317 2.97 12.60 -11.48
CA SER A 317 3.78 13.81 -11.58
C SER A 317 5.19 13.69 -10.97
N THR A 318 5.51 12.58 -10.31
CA THR A 318 6.80 12.40 -9.63
C THR A 318 7.17 10.92 -9.50
N ALA A 319 8.44 10.62 -9.30
CA ALA A 319 8.93 9.28 -9.01
C ALA A 319 9.75 9.26 -7.73
N VAL A 320 9.58 8.21 -6.94
CA VAL A 320 10.32 7.95 -5.71
C VAL A 320 11.26 6.77 -5.95
N THR A 321 12.54 6.94 -5.64
CA THR A 321 13.50 5.83 -5.65
C THR A 321 13.32 4.99 -4.39
N LEU A 322 13.11 3.70 -4.58
CA LEU A 322 12.99 2.70 -3.52
C LEU A 322 14.37 2.09 -3.30
N ARG A 323 14.94 2.28 -2.11
CA ARG A 323 16.30 1.82 -1.77
C ARG A 323 16.27 0.84 -0.62
N ARG A 324 17.19 -0.13 -0.66
CA ARG A 324 17.49 -1.01 0.46
C ARG A 324 17.99 -0.20 1.68
N PRO A 325 17.75 -0.68 2.92
CA PRO A 325 17.11 -1.96 3.27
C PRO A 325 15.59 -1.88 3.50
N GLY A 326 14.94 -0.73 3.25
CA GLY A 326 13.54 -0.49 3.60
C GLY A 326 12.50 -1.13 2.65
N GLN A 327 12.93 -1.98 1.73
CA GLN A 327 12.04 -2.66 0.78
C GLN A 327 12.23 -4.16 0.96
N VAL A 328 11.34 -4.79 1.71
CA VAL A 328 11.54 -6.15 2.19
C VAL A 328 10.59 -7.13 1.54
N PHE A 329 11.02 -8.38 1.44
CA PHE A 329 10.23 -9.47 0.91
C PHE A 329 10.46 -10.77 1.63
N SER A 330 9.39 -11.55 1.76
CA SER A 330 9.45 -12.95 2.15
C SER A 330 8.39 -13.75 1.41
N ALA A 331 8.66 -15.02 1.18
CA ALA A 331 7.69 -15.94 0.63
C ALA A 331 7.78 -17.30 1.30
N ASP A 332 6.63 -17.95 1.43
CA ASP A 332 6.53 -19.32 1.92
C ASP A 332 5.97 -20.20 0.80
N ARG A 333 6.55 -21.39 0.62
CA ARG A 333 6.10 -22.34 -0.40
C ARG A 333 4.71 -22.85 -0.05
N SER A 334 3.82 -22.85 -1.03
CA SER A 334 2.51 -23.47 -0.91
C SER A 334 2.69 -24.98 -0.79
N THR A 335 2.25 -25.55 0.32
CA THR A 335 2.25 -27.00 0.57
C THR A 335 1.08 -27.72 -0.09
N ALA A 336 0.27 -27.02 -0.90
CA ALA A 336 -0.98 -27.52 -1.51
C ALA A 336 -0.78 -28.62 -2.58
N ARG A 337 0.31 -29.40 -2.52
CA ARG A 337 0.61 -30.53 -3.41
C ARG A 337 -0.03 -31.86 -2.94
N ARG A 338 -1.08 -31.87 -2.11
CA ARG A 338 -1.71 -33.14 -1.67
C ARG A 338 -3.23 -33.26 -1.68
N ASP A 339 -4.00 -32.17 -1.71
CA ASP A 339 -5.45 -32.33 -1.47
C ASP A 339 -6.28 -32.57 -2.76
N ASN A 340 -5.70 -32.39 -3.96
CA ASN A 340 -6.43 -32.59 -5.22
C ASN A 340 -6.29 -33.99 -5.84
N GLU A 341 -5.51 -34.92 -5.25
CA GLU A 341 -5.41 -36.30 -5.74
C GLU A 341 -6.37 -37.28 -5.04
N ASP A 342 -7.00 -36.91 -3.92
CA ASP A 342 -7.92 -37.79 -3.16
C ASP A 342 -9.42 -37.48 -3.36
N GLU A 343 -9.81 -36.43 -4.09
CA GLU A 343 -11.23 -36.14 -4.40
C GLU A 343 -11.76 -36.85 -5.67
N THR A 344 -11.00 -37.75 -6.29
CA THR A 344 -11.46 -38.58 -7.42
C THR A 344 -11.42 -40.10 -7.15
N ARG A 345 -11.73 -40.52 -5.92
CA ARG A 345 -12.00 -41.94 -5.63
C ARG A 345 -13.37 -42.21 -5.03
#